data_AF-H1VCT9-F1
#
_entry.id   AF-H1VCT9-F1
#
_cell.length_a   1.000
_cell.length_b   1.000
_cell.length_c   1.000
_cell.angle_alpha   90.00
_cell.angle_beta   90.00
_cell.angle_gamma   90.00
#
_symmetry.space_group_name_H-M   'P 1'
#
loop_
_entity.id
_entity.type
_entity.pdbx_description
1 polymer ?
#
loop_
_entity_poly.entity_id
_entity_poly.type
_entity_poly.pdbx_seq_one_letter_code
_entity_poly.pdbx_strand_id
1 'polypeptide(L)'
;MDSVLKETLRLKPIASVALGRRVMEDGVRLSDGSMLPRTTGVAVSSAKMWDPEIYPRPETFDGYRFLRMRESGNNEHVAQLASVSPEHLGFGLGPHACPGRFLGSNSAKLIMAYILLRYEFKLADDIDAAAVDPVRFGFSTLANPRAKVWIRRRKDTA
;
A
#
# COMPACT_ATOMS: atom_id res chain seq x y z
N MET A 1 11.18 0.23 10.19
CA MET A 1 10.57 1.25 9.31
C MET A 1 10.00 0.66 8.03
N ASP A 2 10.76 -0.13 7.26
CA ASP A 2 10.25 -0.74 6.00
C ASP A 2 8.95 -1.52 6.17
N SER A 3 8.92 -2.44 7.12
CA SER A 3 7.74 -3.28 7.37
C SER A 3 6.49 -2.46 7.71
N VAL A 4 6.64 -1.42 8.54
CA VAL A 4 5.57 -0.48 8.89
C VAL A 4 5.04 0.24 7.65
N LEU A 5 5.91 0.81 6.82
CA LEU A 5 5.48 1.53 5.62
C LEU A 5 4.83 0.60 4.59
N LYS A 6 5.31 -0.64 4.47
CA LYS A 6 4.76 -1.62 3.54
C LYS A 6 3.39 -2.10 4.01
N GLU A 7 3.21 -2.32 5.31
CA GLU A 7 1.91 -2.62 5.90
C GLU A 7 0.91 -1.48 5.75
N THR A 8 1.36 -0.23 5.89
CA THR A 8 0.53 0.94 5.59
C THR A 8 0.05 0.93 4.14
N LEU A 9 0.95 0.65 3.19
CA LEU A 9 0.61 0.57 1.78
C LEU A 9 -0.28 -0.65 1.45
N ARG A 10 -0.16 -1.75 2.22
CA ARG A 10 -1.03 -2.92 2.14
C ARG A 10 -2.47 -2.59 2.51
N LEU A 11 -2.66 -1.97 3.68
CA LEU A 11 -3.99 -1.65 4.21
C LEU A 11 -4.65 -0.46 3.51
N LYS A 12 -3.86 0.48 3.01
CA LYS A 12 -4.32 1.67 2.31
C LYS A 12 -3.49 1.90 1.03
N PRO A 13 -3.71 1.11 -0.02
CA PRO A 13 -3.06 1.34 -1.30
C PRO A 13 -3.60 2.61 -1.95
N ILE A 14 -2.80 3.20 -2.84
CA ILE A 14 -3.22 4.37 -3.64
C ILE A 14 -4.49 4.06 -4.44
N ALA A 15 -4.58 2.85 -4.99
CA ALA A 15 -5.73 2.38 -5.73
C ALA A 15 -6.16 0.96 -5.35
N SER A 16 -7.47 0.74 -5.25
CA SER A 16 -8.10 -0.57 -5.03
C SER A 16 -8.13 -1.45 -6.28
N VAL A 17 -7.87 -0.85 -7.45
CA VAL A 17 -7.72 -1.50 -8.74
C VAL A 17 -6.46 -0.96 -9.41
N ALA A 18 -5.61 -1.85 -9.91
CA ALA A 18 -4.32 -1.54 -10.52
C ALA A 18 -4.19 -2.15 -11.92
N LEU A 19 -3.07 -1.88 -12.58
CA LEU A 19 -2.68 -2.53 -13.84
C LEU A 19 -3.70 -2.37 -14.98
N GLY A 20 -4.36 -1.21 -15.07
CA GLY A 20 -5.29 -0.91 -16.15
C GLY A 20 -4.65 -1.06 -17.53
N ARG A 21 -5.29 -1.82 -18.42
CA ARG A 21 -4.88 -2.05 -19.81
C ARG A 21 -6.07 -1.98 -20.74
N ARG A 22 -5.80 -1.68 -22.01
CA ARG A 22 -6.76 -1.86 -23.10
C ARG A 22 -6.29 -3.01 -23.98
N VAL A 23 -7.19 -3.93 -24.29
CA VAL A 23 -6.92 -5.03 -25.21
C VAL A 23 -6.80 -4.46 -26.61
N MET A 24 -5.67 -4.70 -27.28
CA MET A 24 -5.38 -4.14 -28.61
C MET A 24 -5.43 -5.18 -29.73
N GLU A 25 -5.44 -6.47 -29.38
CA GLU A 25 -5.47 -7.59 -30.31
C GLU A 25 -6.77 -8.38 -30.16
N ASP A 26 -7.19 -9.03 -31.24
CA ASP A 26 -8.32 -9.96 -31.21
C ASP A 26 -7.85 -11.32 -30.68
N GLY A 27 -8.73 -12.03 -29.97
CA GLY A 27 -8.45 -13.40 -29.54
C GLY A 27 -7.56 -13.54 -28.31
N VAL A 28 -7.41 -12.50 -27.48
CA VAL A 28 -6.68 -12.63 -26.21
C VAL A 28 -7.41 -13.60 -25.29
N ARG A 29 -6.80 -14.75 -25.00
CA ARG A 29 -7.34 -15.81 -24.15
C ARG A 29 -6.68 -15.79 -22.78
N LEU A 30 -7.50 -15.73 -21.72
CA LEU A 30 -7.05 -15.89 -20.34
C LEU A 30 -6.84 -17.37 -19.99
N SER A 31 -6.11 -17.62 -18.90
CA SER A 31 -5.77 -18.99 -18.46
C SER A 31 -6.98 -19.84 -18.08
N ASP A 32 -8.09 -19.21 -17.67
CA ASP A 32 -9.37 -19.86 -17.39
C ASP A 32 -10.18 -20.17 -18.66
N GLY A 33 -9.65 -19.80 -19.84
CA GLY A 33 -10.28 -19.99 -21.12
C GLY A 33 -11.14 -18.81 -21.59
N SER A 34 -11.36 -17.78 -20.77
CA SER A 34 -12.12 -16.58 -21.12
C SER A 34 -11.47 -15.82 -22.28
N MET A 35 -12.28 -15.32 -23.22
CA MET A 35 -11.80 -14.55 -24.36
C MET A 35 -12.08 -13.06 -24.14
N LEU A 36 -11.08 -12.22 -24.35
CA LEU A 36 -11.19 -10.77 -24.25
C LEU A 36 -11.35 -10.15 -25.64
N PRO A 37 -12.48 -9.47 -25.93
CA PRO A 37 -12.64 -8.74 -27.18
C PRO A 37 -11.64 -7.58 -27.30
N ARG A 38 -11.25 -7.25 -28.52
CA ARG A 38 -10.46 -6.05 -28.81
C ARG A 38 -11.16 -4.80 -28.27
N THR A 39 -10.37 -3.84 -27.83
CA THR A 39 -10.76 -2.57 -27.18
C THR A 39 -11.32 -2.68 -25.76
N THR A 40 -11.49 -3.88 -25.21
CA THR A 40 -11.92 -4.10 -23.82
C THR A 40 -10.92 -3.48 -22.83
N GLY A 41 -11.44 -2.77 -21.83
CA GLY A 41 -10.66 -2.32 -20.68
C GLY A 41 -10.57 -3.41 -19.62
N VAL A 42 -9.36 -3.72 -19.16
CA VAL A 42 -9.12 -4.69 -18.09
C VAL A 42 -8.28 -4.06 -16.99
N ALA A 43 -8.48 -4.51 -15.76
CA ALA A 43 -7.69 -4.10 -14.61
C ALA A 43 -7.70 -5.20 -13.55
N VAL A 44 -6.77 -5.13 -12.60
CA VAL A 44 -6.58 -6.16 -11.57
C VAL A 44 -6.95 -5.59 -10.22
N SER A 45 -7.82 -6.30 -9.49
CA SER A 45 -8.19 -5.95 -8.12
C SER A 45 -7.00 -6.10 -7.17
N SER A 46 -6.83 -5.14 -6.27
CA SER A 46 -5.85 -5.21 -5.18
C SER A 46 -6.33 -6.08 -4.01
N ALA A 47 -7.47 -6.78 -4.13
CA ALA A 47 -8.09 -7.55 -3.04
C ALA A 47 -7.17 -8.56 -2.34
N LYS A 48 -6.19 -9.13 -3.05
CA LYS A 48 -5.16 -10.01 -2.46
C LYS A 48 -4.40 -9.38 -1.29
N MET A 49 -4.31 -8.05 -1.25
CA MET A 49 -3.69 -7.31 -0.16
C MET A 49 -4.46 -7.45 1.16
N TRP A 50 -5.71 -7.90 1.13
CA TRP A 50 -6.55 -8.17 2.31
C TRP A 50 -7.07 -9.61 2.37
N ASP A 51 -6.44 -10.53 1.62
CA ASP A 51 -6.80 -11.93 1.63
C ASP A 51 -6.27 -12.61 2.92
N PRO A 52 -7.13 -13.23 3.75
CA PRO A 52 -6.69 -13.89 4.99
C PRO A 52 -5.80 -15.12 4.75
N GLU A 53 -5.85 -15.75 3.58
CA GLU A 53 -4.97 -16.88 3.22
C GLU A 53 -3.53 -16.41 2.97
N ILE A 54 -3.36 -15.18 2.49
CA ILE A 54 -2.06 -14.56 2.23
C ILE A 54 -1.57 -13.80 3.47
N TYR A 55 -2.45 -13.02 4.10
CA TYR A 55 -2.16 -12.15 5.22
C TYR A 55 -3.11 -12.46 6.40
N PRO A 56 -2.68 -13.26 7.40
CA PRO A 56 -3.50 -13.55 8.56
C PRO A 56 -3.94 -12.29 9.31
N ARG A 57 -5.20 -12.21 9.73
CA ARG A 57 -5.84 -10.98 10.27
C ARG A 57 -5.61 -9.79 9.32
N PRO A 58 -6.15 -9.86 8.09
CA PRO A 58 -5.81 -8.93 7.01
C PRO A 58 -6.28 -7.50 7.26
N GLU A 59 -7.32 -7.29 8.05
CA GLU A 59 -7.83 -5.98 8.48
C GLU A 59 -6.99 -5.33 9.57
N THR A 60 -6.18 -6.11 10.29
CA THR A 60 -5.36 -5.62 11.40
C THR A 60 -4.02 -5.07 10.91
N PHE A 61 -3.67 -3.85 11.34
CA PHE A 61 -2.34 -3.31 11.13
C PHE A 61 -1.31 -4.03 12.01
N ASP A 62 -0.36 -4.68 11.36
CA ASP A 62 0.79 -5.31 12.03
C ASP A 62 2.10 -4.79 11.42
N GLY A 63 2.69 -3.80 12.09
CA GLY A 63 3.93 -3.15 11.65
C GLY A 63 5.14 -4.10 11.56
N TYR A 64 5.07 -5.30 12.14
CA TYR A 64 6.12 -6.31 12.12
C TYR A 64 5.86 -7.43 11.10
N ARG A 65 4.71 -7.44 10.42
CA ARG A 65 4.31 -8.49 9.47
C ARG A 65 5.39 -8.79 8.42
N PHE A 66 5.89 -7.77 7.74
CA PHE A 66 6.92 -7.91 6.70
C PHE A 66 8.34 -7.99 7.28
N LEU A 67 8.56 -7.67 8.55
CA LEU A 67 9.80 -8.01 9.23
C LEU A 67 9.89 -9.53 9.41
N ARG A 68 8.85 -10.13 10.01
CA ARG A 68 8.80 -11.59 10.25
C ARG A 68 8.87 -12.39 8.95
N MET A 69 8.26 -11.91 7.87
CA MET A 69 8.43 -12.52 6.54
C MET A 69 9.89 -12.52 6.07
N ARG A 70 10.64 -11.43 6.27
CA ARG A 70 12.07 -11.39 5.88
C ARG A 70 12.90 -12.36 6.71
N GLU A 71 12.63 -12.42 8.00
CA GLU A 71 13.33 -13.30 8.95
C GLU A 71 13.06 -14.79 8.67
N SER A 72 11.95 -15.14 7.99
CA SER A 72 11.64 -16.52 7.61
C SER A 72 12.45 -17.06 6.41
N GLY A 73 13.45 -16.33 5.91
CA GLY A 73 14.47 -16.81 4.97
C GLY A 73 14.10 -16.83 3.48
N ASN A 74 12.82 -16.97 3.12
CA ASN A 74 12.41 -17.11 1.71
C ASN A 74 11.62 -15.94 1.12
N ASN A 75 11.24 -14.94 1.93
CA ASN A 75 10.34 -13.87 1.48
C ASN A 75 11.01 -12.50 1.36
N GLU A 76 12.35 -12.44 1.38
CA GLU A 76 13.05 -11.15 1.33
C GLU A 76 12.68 -10.34 0.08
N HIS A 77 12.69 -10.99 -1.08
CA HIS A 77 12.40 -10.38 -2.37
C HIS A 77 10.99 -9.76 -2.49
N VAL A 78 10.01 -10.22 -1.70
CA VAL A 78 8.63 -9.68 -1.68
C VAL A 78 8.36 -8.76 -0.49
N ALA A 79 9.15 -8.82 0.57
CA ALA A 79 8.86 -8.14 1.84
C ALA A 79 9.53 -6.76 2.00
N GLN A 80 10.48 -6.37 1.12
CA GLN A 80 11.02 -5.01 1.11
C GLN A 80 9.93 -4.01 0.65
N LEU A 81 9.94 -2.77 1.16
CA LEU A 81 8.91 -1.77 0.83
C LEU A 81 8.78 -1.55 -0.69
N ALA A 82 9.91 -1.42 -1.39
CA ALA A 82 9.96 -1.19 -2.84
C ALA A 82 9.71 -2.46 -3.68
N SER A 83 9.51 -3.62 -3.06
CA SER A 83 9.20 -4.86 -3.79
C SER A 83 7.76 -4.85 -4.31
N VAL A 84 7.59 -5.42 -5.50
CA VAL A 84 6.30 -5.68 -6.14
C VAL A 84 6.02 -7.18 -6.17
N SER A 85 4.77 -7.57 -5.99
CA SER A 85 4.33 -8.96 -6.18
C SER A 85 2.86 -9.00 -6.59
N PRO A 86 2.36 -10.11 -7.16
CA PRO A 86 0.93 -10.27 -7.44
C PRO A 86 0.04 -10.11 -6.20
N GLU A 87 0.55 -10.40 -5.01
CA GLU A 87 -0.14 -10.30 -3.72
C GLU A 87 -0.12 -8.87 -3.17
N HIS A 88 0.80 -8.02 -3.65
CA HIS A 88 0.98 -6.66 -3.16
C HIS A 88 1.19 -5.65 -4.29
N LEU A 89 0.09 -5.07 -4.78
CA LEU A 89 0.04 -4.17 -5.94
C LEU A 89 0.28 -2.68 -5.61
N GLY A 90 0.76 -2.35 -4.41
CA GLY A 90 0.96 -0.96 -3.96
C GLY A 90 1.85 -0.10 -4.88
N PHE A 91 2.79 -0.72 -5.61
CA PHE A 91 3.61 -0.06 -6.63
C PHE A 91 3.36 -0.62 -8.04
N GLY A 92 2.24 -1.32 -8.27
CA GLY A 92 1.99 -2.04 -9.52
C GLY A 92 2.86 -3.30 -9.66
N LEU A 93 3.00 -3.79 -10.89
CA LEU A 93 3.66 -5.06 -11.22
C LEU A 93 4.14 -5.04 -12.67
N GLY A 94 5.20 -5.82 -12.95
CA GLY A 94 5.73 -6.02 -14.30
C GLY A 94 6.40 -4.77 -14.90
N PRO A 95 6.45 -4.64 -16.23
CA PRO A 95 7.11 -3.52 -16.91
C PRO A 95 6.55 -2.13 -16.55
N HIS A 96 5.31 -2.07 -16.06
CA HIS A 96 4.65 -0.83 -15.64
C HIS A 96 4.61 -0.67 -14.12
N ALA A 97 5.42 -1.44 -13.37
CA ALA A 97 5.64 -1.16 -11.98
C ALA A 97 6.17 0.28 -11.80
N CYS A 98 5.72 0.95 -10.74
CA CYS A 98 6.06 2.32 -10.44
C CYS A 98 7.59 2.52 -10.49
N PRO A 99 8.11 3.34 -11.42
CA PRO A 99 9.55 3.59 -11.52
C PRO A 99 10.06 4.39 -10.31
N GLY A 100 9.18 5.22 -9.71
CA GLY A 100 9.48 6.02 -8.53
C GLY A 100 9.49 5.24 -7.20
N ARG A 101 9.24 3.92 -7.19
CA ARG A 101 9.08 3.16 -5.94
C ARG A 101 10.30 3.20 -5.02
N PHE A 102 11.51 3.26 -5.58
CA PHE A 102 12.75 3.36 -4.78
C PHE A 102 12.90 4.74 -4.15
N LEU A 103 12.71 5.79 -4.95
CA LEU A 103 12.74 7.16 -4.47
C LEU A 103 11.64 7.38 -3.41
N GLY A 104 10.39 7.03 -3.72
CA GLY A 104 9.27 7.16 -2.80
C GLY A 104 9.47 6.38 -1.49
N SER A 105 10.01 5.16 -1.56
CA SER A 105 10.36 4.36 -0.38
C SER A 105 11.40 5.06 0.50
N ASN A 106 12.47 5.58 -0.11
CA ASN A 106 13.54 6.26 0.62
C ASN A 106 13.07 7.61 1.19
N SER A 107 12.33 8.39 0.40
CA SER A 107 11.74 9.66 0.85
C SER A 107 10.77 9.44 2.01
N ALA A 108 9.89 8.44 1.93
CA ALA A 108 8.96 8.13 3.01
C ALA A 108 9.69 7.73 4.30
N LYS A 109 10.79 6.96 4.21
CA LYS A 109 11.63 6.62 5.37
C LYS A 109 12.27 7.86 5.99
N LEU A 110 12.86 8.73 5.17
CA LEU A 110 13.51 9.95 5.66
C LEU A 110 12.51 10.89 6.32
N ILE A 111 11.35 11.10 5.72
CA ILE A 111 10.25 11.90 6.30
C ILE A 111 9.80 11.30 7.62
N MET A 112 9.55 9.99 7.66
CA MET A 112 9.12 9.31 8.89
C MET A 112 10.18 9.37 9.99
N ALA A 113 11.45 9.15 9.66
CA ALA A 113 12.55 9.29 10.61
C ALA A 113 12.63 10.71 11.17
N TYR A 114 12.53 11.73 10.32
CA TYR A 114 12.52 13.13 10.75
C TYR A 114 11.33 13.43 11.67
N ILE A 115 10.12 13.00 11.31
CA ILE A 115 8.91 13.19 12.14
C ILE A 115 9.09 12.52 13.50
N LEU A 116 9.49 11.25 13.54
CA LEU A 116 9.66 10.49 14.78
C LEU A 116 10.76 11.07 15.69
N LEU A 117 11.85 11.57 15.10
CA LEU A 117 12.95 12.16 15.84
C LEU A 117 12.63 13.55 16.37
N ARG A 118 11.89 14.38 15.62
CA ARG A 118 11.72 15.81 15.92
C ARG A 118 10.37 16.19 16.50
N TYR A 119 9.37 15.32 16.38
CA TYR A 119 8.00 15.62 16.77
C TYR A 119 7.41 14.52 17.65
N GLU A 120 6.38 14.90 18.37
CA GLU A 120 5.41 14.01 19.00
C GLU A 120 4.04 14.35 18.43
N PHE A 121 3.21 13.34 18.26
CA PHE A 121 1.87 13.52 17.72
C PHE A 121 0.88 12.59 18.40
N LYS A 122 -0.35 13.08 18.56
CA LYS A 122 -1.50 12.30 19.02
C LYS A 122 -2.74 12.66 18.20
N LEU A 123 -3.70 11.75 18.11
CA LEU A 123 -5.02 12.08 17.57
C LEU A 123 -5.65 13.19 18.43
N ALA A 124 -6.45 14.06 17.82
CA ALA A 124 -7.19 15.05 18.60
C ALA A 124 -8.23 14.38 19.49
N ASP A 125 -8.55 15.02 20.61
CA ASP A 125 -9.40 14.41 21.65
C ASP A 125 -10.89 14.39 21.22
N ASP A 126 -11.26 15.22 20.23
CA ASP A 126 -12.63 15.39 19.71
C ASP A 126 -12.91 14.59 18.42
N ILE A 127 -12.02 13.69 18.00
CA ILE A 127 -12.25 12.98 16.73
C ILE A 127 -13.16 11.78 16.92
N ASP A 128 -14.16 11.70 16.06
CA ASP A 128 -14.93 10.49 15.79
C ASP A 128 -14.00 9.41 15.22
N ALA A 129 -14.12 8.16 15.68
CA ALA A 129 -13.33 7.04 15.17
C ALA A 129 -13.46 6.88 13.65
N ALA A 130 -14.63 7.15 13.07
CA ALA A 130 -14.81 7.10 11.62
C ALA A 130 -14.00 8.19 10.87
N ALA A 131 -13.52 9.22 11.58
CA ALA A 131 -12.68 10.25 10.98
C ALA A 131 -11.26 9.77 10.66
N VAL A 132 -10.79 8.64 11.21
CA VAL A 132 -9.47 8.06 10.86
C VAL A 132 -9.55 7.04 9.72
N ASP A 133 -10.75 6.58 9.39
CA ASP A 133 -10.93 5.60 8.31
C ASP A 133 -10.72 6.24 6.94
N PRO A 134 -9.94 5.61 6.04
CA PRO A 134 -9.71 6.13 4.71
C PRO A 134 -11.01 6.30 3.90
N VAL A 135 -11.10 7.39 3.15
CA VAL A 135 -12.24 7.64 2.26
C VAL A 135 -12.00 6.96 0.91
N ARG A 136 -12.98 6.23 0.42
CA ARG A 136 -12.93 5.60 -0.92
C ARG A 136 -13.66 6.48 -1.93
N PHE A 137 -12.97 6.85 -3.00
CA PHE A 137 -13.55 7.63 -4.10
C PHE A 137 -13.22 6.94 -5.43
N GLY A 138 -14.21 6.27 -6.01
CA GLY A 138 -13.99 5.37 -7.15
C GLY A 138 -12.97 4.29 -6.78
N PHE A 139 -11.86 4.22 -7.54
CA PHE A 139 -10.77 3.29 -7.25
C PHE A 139 -9.70 3.85 -6.31
N SER A 140 -9.80 5.09 -5.86
CA SER A 140 -8.79 5.72 -5.00
C SER A 140 -9.11 5.56 -3.52
N THR A 141 -8.08 5.35 -2.70
CA THR A 141 -8.20 5.36 -1.23
C THR A 141 -7.47 6.57 -0.66
N LEU A 142 -8.24 7.56 -0.21
CA LEU A 142 -7.74 8.86 0.24
C LEU A 142 -7.62 8.90 1.77
N ALA A 143 -6.71 9.75 2.26
CA ALA A 143 -6.72 10.09 3.68
C ALA A 143 -8.00 10.89 3.98
N ASN A 144 -8.63 10.62 5.11
CA ASN A 144 -9.84 11.33 5.49
C ASN A 144 -9.50 12.75 5.94
N PRO A 145 -10.04 13.79 5.28
CA PRO A 145 -9.72 15.18 5.62
C PRO A 145 -10.28 15.60 6.99
N ARG A 146 -11.17 14.81 7.59
CA ARG A 146 -11.66 15.02 8.97
C ARG A 146 -10.67 14.55 10.04
N ALA A 147 -9.66 13.76 9.69
CA ALA A 147 -8.67 13.31 10.66
C ALA A 147 -7.88 14.52 11.19
N LYS A 148 -7.94 14.75 12.51
CA LYS A 148 -7.17 15.80 13.19
C LYS A 148 -6.07 15.19 14.06
N VAL A 149 -4.88 15.76 13.99
CA VAL A 149 -3.70 15.32 14.74
C VAL A 149 -3.06 16.51 15.44
N TRP A 150 -2.87 16.42 16.75
CA TRP A 150 -2.03 17.36 17.49
C TRP A 150 -0.57 17.04 17.25
N ILE A 151 0.24 18.03 16.89
CA ILE A 151 1.68 17.85 16.62
C ILE A 151 2.45 18.86 17.47
N ARG A 152 3.45 18.37 18.20
CA ARG A 152 4.34 19.17 19.03
C ARG A 152 5.79 18.87 18.67
N ARG A 153 6.61 19.91 18.49
CA ARG A 153 8.05 19.76 18.31
C ARG A 153 8.72 19.36 19.64
N ARG A 154 9.66 18.43 19.61
CA ARG A 154 10.48 18.03 20.76
C ARG A 154 11.51 19.13 21.05
N LYS A 155 11.74 19.41 22.34
CA LYS A 155 12.66 20.47 22.79
C LYS A 155 14.12 20.01 22.75
N ASP A 156 14.38 18.71 22.91
CA ASP A 156 15.73 18.17 23.17
C ASP A 156 16.41 17.58 21.94
N THR A 157 15.93 17.91 20.75
CA THR A 157 16.57 17.47 19.51
C THR A 157 17.45 18.61 18.99
N ALA A 158 18.76 18.51 19.22
CA ALA A 158 19.78 19.40 18.66
C ALA A 158 19.74 19.43 17.13
#